data_AF-A0A956GNJ2-F1
#
_entry.id   AF-A0A956GNJ2-F1
#
_cell.length_a   1.000
_cell.length_b   1.000
_cell.length_c   1.000
_cell.angle_alpha   90.00
_cell.angle_beta   90.00
_cell.angle_gamma   90.00
#
_symmetry.space_group_name_H-M   'P 1'
#
loop_
_entity.id
_entity.type
_entity.pdbx_description
1 polymer ?
#
loop_
_entity_poly.entity_id
_entity_poly.type
_entity_poly.pdbx_seq_one_letter_code
_entity_poly.pdbx_strand_id
1 'polypeptide(L)'
;MENTVSLMAKILGAHNVEAAGADARFAVEGAGGAMLKVSLEGRQQRFMAVLLDPTGVARCTVDLAPVAHVKDDPNFPGRVTLHIGKQLVHIDSRPTLAIEIVSVLDD
;
A
#
# COMPACT_ATOMS: atom_id res chain seq x y z
N MET A 1 0.71 -13.73 6.93
CA MET A 1 -0.09 -12.69 6.27
C MET A 1 -0.74 -11.74 7.28
N GLU A 2 -1.25 -12.24 8.41
CA GLU A 2 -1.72 -11.42 9.55
C GLU A 2 -0.68 -10.37 10.02
N ASN A 3 0.61 -10.74 10.03
CA ASN A 3 1.72 -9.79 10.28
C ASN A 3 1.89 -8.73 9.17
N THR A 4 1.66 -9.08 7.90
CA THR A 4 1.85 -8.18 6.76
C THR A 4 0.79 -7.08 6.73
N VAL A 5 -0.48 -7.46 6.91
CA VAL A 5 -1.60 -6.52 6.99
C VAL A 5 -1.40 -5.55 8.14
N SER A 6 -1.10 -6.07 9.33
CA SER A 6 -0.88 -5.27 10.53
C SER A 6 0.30 -4.31 10.40
N LEU A 7 1.39 -4.76 9.76
CA LEU A 7 2.55 -3.93 9.48
C LEU A 7 2.21 -2.77 8.53
N MET A 8 1.54 -3.07 7.42
CA MET A 8 1.16 -2.06 6.43
C MET A 8 0.18 -1.04 7.01
N ALA A 9 -0.86 -1.50 7.69
CA ALA A 9 -1.82 -0.63 8.35
C ALA A 9 -1.14 0.31 9.36
N LYS A 10 -0.20 -0.22 10.16
CA LYS A 10 0.57 0.57 11.11
C LYS A 10 1.47 1.61 10.43
N ILE A 11 2.27 1.20 9.44
CA ILE A 11 3.22 2.10 8.77
C ILE A 11 2.48 3.20 8.01
N LEU A 12 1.39 2.84 7.33
CA LEU A 12 0.62 3.79 6.53
C LEU A 12 -0.31 4.65 7.39
N GLY A 13 -0.52 4.33 8.67
CA GLY A 13 -1.36 5.12 9.57
C GLY A 13 -2.85 4.89 9.37
N ALA A 14 -3.27 3.66 9.06
CA ALA A 14 -4.67 3.31 8.90
C ALA A 14 -5.43 3.42 10.23
N HIS A 15 -6.63 4.00 10.20
CA HIS A 15 -7.48 4.15 11.38
C HIS A 15 -8.36 2.92 11.66
N ASN A 16 -8.78 2.20 10.60
CA ASN A 16 -9.62 1.01 10.71
C ASN A 16 -9.13 -0.05 9.72
N VAL A 17 -8.96 -1.27 10.19
CA VAL A 17 -8.58 -2.44 9.38
C VAL A 17 -9.71 -3.47 9.48
N GLU A 18 -10.29 -3.80 8.33
CA GLU A 18 -11.27 -4.86 8.20
C GLU A 18 -10.57 -6.09 7.62
N ALA A 19 -10.61 -7.22 8.31
CA ALA A 19 -10.00 -8.47 7.84
C ALA A 19 -11.02 -9.61 7.81
N ALA A 20 -11.00 -10.40 6.74
CA ALA A 20 -11.83 -11.58 6.57
C ALA A 20 -10.96 -12.73 6.04
N GLY A 21 -10.58 -13.64 6.93
CA GLY A 21 -9.65 -14.72 6.61
C GLY A 21 -8.30 -14.20 6.15
N ALA A 22 -7.97 -14.44 4.89
CA ALA A 22 -6.71 -14.06 4.26
C ALA A 22 -6.75 -12.66 3.63
N ASP A 23 -7.93 -12.03 3.57
CA ASP A 23 -8.15 -10.77 2.89
C ASP A 23 -8.28 -9.63 3.89
N ALA A 24 -7.83 -8.44 3.51
CA ALA A 24 -7.92 -7.26 4.37
C ALA A 24 -8.18 -5.99 3.57
N ARG A 25 -8.86 -5.03 4.19
CA ARG A 25 -9.14 -3.70 3.65
C ARG A 25 -8.91 -2.66 4.72
N PHE A 26 -8.37 -1.53 4.31
CA PHE A 26 -8.20 -0.38 5.18
C PHE A 26 -8.12 0.91 4.37
N ALA A 27 -8.31 2.03 5.05
CA ALA A 27 -8.16 3.35 4.47
C ALA A 27 -7.17 4.18 5.28
N VAL A 28 -6.44 5.03 4.57
CA VAL A 28 -5.49 5.98 5.12
C VAL A 28 -5.92 7.37 4.67
N GLU A 29 -6.15 8.25 5.63
CA GLU A 29 -6.51 9.64 5.37
C GLU A 29 -5.25 10.50 5.40
N GLY A 30 -5.07 11.30 4.36
CA GLY A 30 -4.02 12.29 4.28
C GLY A 30 -4.45 13.68 4.72
N ALA A 31 -3.45 14.54 4.89
CA ALA A 31 -3.68 15.96 5.05
C ALA A 31 -4.52 16.51 3.87
N GLY A 32 -5.52 17.34 4.19
CA GLY A 32 -6.37 17.98 3.20
C GLY A 32 -7.52 17.12 2.66
N GLY A 33 -7.74 15.91 3.20
CA GLY A 33 -8.90 15.07 2.87
C GLY A 33 -8.68 14.08 1.73
N ALA A 34 -7.47 13.98 1.18
CA ALA A 34 -7.10 12.89 0.27
C ALA A 34 -7.14 11.55 1.00
N MET A 35 -7.48 10.46 0.31
CA MET A 35 -7.64 9.14 0.93
C MET A 35 -7.03 8.05 0.06
N LEU A 36 -6.24 7.17 0.66
CA LEU A 36 -5.74 5.95 0.05
C LEU A 36 -6.56 4.77 0.57
N LYS A 37 -7.33 4.12 -0.30
CA LYS A 37 -8.04 2.88 0.01
C LYS A 37 -7.20 1.69 -0.42
N VAL A 38 -6.98 0.73 0.47
CA VAL A 38 -6.16 -0.46 0.23
C VAL A 38 -7.00 -1.71 0.40
N SER A 39 -6.82 -2.68 -0.50
CA SER A 39 -7.35 -4.03 -0.41
C SER A 39 -6.25 -5.04 -0.68
N LEU A 40 -6.16 -6.05 0.18
CA LEU A 40 -5.21 -7.15 0.11
C LEU A 40 -6.01 -8.44 -0.07
N GLU A 41 -5.71 -9.19 -1.13
CA GLU A 41 -6.27 -10.52 -1.37
C GLU A 41 -5.19 -11.57 -1.11
N GLY A 42 -5.42 -12.43 -0.14
CA GLY A 42 -4.37 -13.32 0.32
C GLY A 42 -4.11 -14.53 -0.57
N ARG A 43 -5.13 -15.03 -1.28
CA ARG A 43 -4.98 -16.21 -2.16
C ARG A 43 -4.03 -15.94 -3.33
N GLN A 44 -4.16 -14.77 -3.96
CA GLN A 44 -3.31 -14.36 -5.08
C GLN A 44 -2.13 -13.49 -4.65
N GLN A 45 -2.00 -13.19 -3.35
CA GLN A 45 -1.04 -12.21 -2.83
C GLN A 45 -1.15 -10.88 -3.58
N ARG A 46 -2.39 -10.45 -3.82
CA ARG A 46 -2.69 -9.29 -4.67
C ARG A 46 -2.88 -8.06 -3.81
N PHE A 47 -2.17 -7.00 -4.16
CA PHE A 47 -2.28 -5.68 -3.57
C PHE A 47 -3.06 -4.78 -4.52
N MET A 48 -4.13 -4.17 -4.02
CA MET A 48 -4.92 -3.19 -4.74
C MET A 48 -4.99 -1.91 -3.91
N ALA A 49 -4.78 -0.77 -4.54
CA ALA A 49 -4.96 0.53 -3.90
C ALA A 49 -5.55 1.57 -4.83
N VAL A 50 -6.34 2.48 -4.28
CA VAL A 50 -6.93 3.62 -4.98
C VAL A 50 -6.64 4.88 -4.18
N LEU A 51 -5.96 5.84 -4.80
CA LEU A 51 -5.76 7.18 -4.27
C LEU A 51 -6.89 8.09 -4.75
N LEU A 52 -7.67 8.62 -3.82
CA LEU A 52 -8.72 9.60 -4.04
C LEU A 52 -8.24 10.99 -3.59
N ASP A 53 -8.61 12.01 -4.35
CA ASP A 53 -8.46 13.40 -3.92
C ASP A 53 -9.56 13.79 -2.90
N PRO A 54 -9.50 15.01 -2.32
CA PRO A 54 -10.49 15.44 -1.32
C PRO A 54 -11.93 15.53 -1.83
N THR A 55 -12.14 15.53 -3.15
CA THR A 55 -13.46 15.51 -3.78
C THR A 55 -13.97 14.09 -4.06
N GLY A 56 -13.17 13.08 -3.71
CA GLY A 56 -13.46 11.66 -3.95
C GLY A 56 -13.10 11.18 -5.36
N VAL A 57 -12.44 11.99 -6.19
CA VAL A 57 -12.03 11.61 -7.54
C VAL A 57 -10.78 10.74 -7.48
N ALA A 58 -10.80 9.60 -8.16
CA ALA A 58 -9.64 8.72 -8.25
C ALA A 58 -8.53 9.37 -9.09
N ARG A 59 -7.35 9.52 -8.50
CA ARG A 59 -6.15 10.07 -9.13
C ARG A 59 -5.16 8.99 -9.55
N CYS A 60 -5.12 7.88 -8.82
CA CYS A 60 -4.26 6.76 -9.12
C CYS A 60 -4.90 5.46 -8.65
N THR A 61 -4.71 4.39 -9.42
CA THR A 61 -5.09 3.03 -9.06
C THR A 61 -3.90 2.12 -9.27
N VAL A 62 -3.66 1.24 -8.31
CA VAL A 62 -2.61 0.23 -8.36
C VAL A 62 -3.22 -1.13 -8.12
N ASP A 63 -2.78 -2.09 -8.90
CA ASP A 63 -3.24 -3.46 -8.86
C ASP A 63 -2.07 -4.37 -9.24
N LEU A 64 -1.58 -5.11 -8.25
CA LEU A 64 -0.29 -5.79 -8.31
C LEU A 64 -0.41 -7.19 -7.74
N ALA A 65 0.09 -8.17 -8.48
CA ALA A 65 0.25 -9.55 -8.00
C ALA A 65 1.35 -10.27 -8.79
N PRO A 66 2.03 -11.26 -8.18
CA PRO A 66 2.02 -11.58 -6.75
C PRO A 66 2.98 -10.67 -5.96
N VAL A 67 2.56 -10.20 -4.78
CA VAL A 67 3.43 -9.51 -3.83
C VAL A 67 4.17 -10.54 -2.98
N ALA A 68 5.45 -10.74 -3.25
CA ALA A 68 6.26 -11.75 -2.60
C ALA A 68 6.58 -11.37 -1.14
N HIS A 69 6.89 -10.09 -0.89
CA HIS A 69 7.15 -9.59 0.45
C HIS A 69 6.95 -8.07 0.55
N VAL A 70 6.80 -7.64 1.80
CA VAL A 70 6.58 -6.24 2.17
C VAL A 70 7.60 -5.86 3.25
N LYS A 71 8.24 -4.70 3.09
CA LYS A 71 9.21 -4.16 4.06
C LYS A 71 8.91 -2.71 4.40
N ASP A 72 9.25 -2.31 5.62
CA ASP A 72 9.41 -0.91 5.98
C ASP A 72 10.76 -0.39 5.47
N ASP A 73 10.79 0.89 5.10
CA ASP A 73 12.05 1.59 4.82
C ASP A 73 12.45 2.42 6.05
N PRO A 74 13.49 2.04 6.80
CA PRO A 74 13.92 2.76 7.99
C PRO A 74 14.44 4.17 7.69
N ASN A 75 14.83 4.44 6.43
CA ASN A 75 15.30 5.76 6.01
C ASN A 75 14.14 6.68 5.58
N PHE A 76 12.95 6.12 5.35
CA PHE A 76 11.74 6.84 4.96
C PHE A 76 10.54 6.44 5.83
N PRO A 77 10.42 7.00 7.06
CA PRO A 77 9.31 6.70 7.94
C PRO A 77 7.95 6.92 7.26
N GLY A 78 7.10 5.90 7.37
CA GLY A 78 5.78 5.91 6.72
C GLY A 78 5.79 5.48 5.26
N ARG A 79 6.89 4.89 4.76
CA ARG A 79 6.96 4.21 3.46
C ARG A 79 6.89 2.70 3.62
N VAL A 80 6.12 2.07 2.75
CA VAL A 80 6.07 0.62 2.58
C VAL A 80 6.61 0.25 1.20
N THR A 81 7.51 -0.72 1.14
CA THR A 81 8.03 -1.28 -0.12
C THR A 81 7.41 -2.65 -0.39
N LEU A 82 6.72 -2.76 -1.52
CA LEU A 82 6.17 -4.00 -2.06
C LEU A 82 7.17 -4.59 -3.06
N HIS A 83 7.45 -5.88 -2.95
CA HIS A 83 8.31 -6.59 -3.90
C HIS A 83 7.49 -7.48 -4.83
N ILE A 84 7.64 -7.25 -6.14
CA ILE A 84 6.89 -7.95 -7.19
C ILE A 84 7.89 -8.42 -8.25
N GLY A 85 8.29 -9.68 -8.16
CA GLY A 85 9.40 -10.21 -8.95
C GLY A 85 10.67 -9.38 -8.72
N LYS A 86 11.15 -8.70 -9.78
CA LYS A 86 12.33 -7.81 -9.74
C LYS A 86 11.99 -6.33 -9.58
N GLN A 87 10.72 -5.99 -9.38
CA GLN A 87 10.26 -4.60 -9.24
C GLN A 87 9.96 -4.27 -7.78
N LEU A 88 10.21 -3.02 -7.40
CA LEU A 88 9.85 -2.45 -6.11
C LEU A 88 8.76 -1.40 -6.33
N VAL A 89 7.72 -1.43 -5.50
CA VAL A 89 6.69 -0.40 -5.48
C VAL A 89 6.65 0.22 -4.09
N HIS A 90 6.90 1.52 -4.02
CA HIS A 90 6.82 2.28 -2.78
C HIS A 90 5.44 2.90 -2.63
N ILE A 91 4.84 2.70 -1.47
CA ILE A 91 3.58 3.31 -1.05
C ILE A 91 3.86 4.17 0.17
N ASP A 92 3.55 5.47 0.07
CA ASP A 92 3.81 6.43 1.13
C ASP A 92 2.53 6.78 1.91
N SER A 93 2.68 6.87 3.24
CA SER A 93 1.65 7.30 4.21
C SER A 93 1.16 8.73 4.00
N ARG A 94 1.90 9.56 3.23
CA ARG A 94 1.48 10.91 2.83
C ARG A 94 0.90 10.84 1.41
N PRO A 95 -0.43 10.83 1.26
CA PRO A 95 -1.07 10.52 -0.02
C PRO A 95 -0.97 11.64 -1.08
N THR A 96 -0.24 12.72 -0.81
CA THR A 96 -0.11 13.85 -1.75
C THR A 96 0.79 13.55 -2.96
N LEU A 97 1.55 12.44 -2.97
CA LEU A 97 2.52 12.08 -4.04
C LEU A 97 2.71 10.55 -4.25
N ALA A 98 1.69 9.73 -3.99
CA ALA A 98 1.84 8.53 -3.14
C ALA A 98 2.34 7.18 -3.70
N ILE A 99 2.70 7.03 -4.99
CA ILE A 99 3.09 5.72 -5.53
C ILE A 99 4.26 5.87 -6.50
N GLU A 100 5.39 5.27 -6.15
CA GLU A 100 6.62 5.25 -6.96
C GLU A 100 6.95 3.81 -7.36
N ILE A 101 7.13 3.57 -8.67
CA ILE A 101 7.56 2.27 -9.20
C ILE A 101 9.05 2.37 -9.53
N VAL A 102 9.87 1.56 -8.86
CA VAL A 102 11.32 1.52 -9.07
C VAL A 102 11.70 0.18 -9.68
N SER A 103 12.46 0.24 -10.78
CA SER A 103 13.09 -0.94 -11.36
C SER A 103 14.42 -1.20 -10.66
N VAL A 104 14.63 -2.41 -10.16
CA VAL A 104 15.97 -2.81 -9.70
C VAL A 104 16.72 -3.30 -10.94
N LEU A 105 17.82 -2.63 -11.29
CA LEU A 105 18.72 -3.15 -12.31
C LEU A 105 19.45 -4.37 -11.73
N ASP A 106 19.52 -5.44 -12.50
CA ASP A 106 20.39 -6.57 -12.19
C ASP A 106 21.85 -6.11 -12.32
N ASP A 107 22.68 -6.37 -11.30
CA ASP A 107 24.15 -6.46 -11.43
C ASP A 107 24.53 -7.80 -12.07
#